data_AF-A0A3R7NBG7-F1
#
_entry.id   AF-A0A3R7NBG7-F1
#
_cell.length_a   1.000
_cell.length_b   1.000
_cell.length_c   1.000
_cell.angle_alpha   90.00
_cell.angle_beta   90.00
_cell.angle_gamma   90.00
#
_symmetry.space_group_name_H-M   'P 1'
#
loop_
_entity.id
_entity.type
_entity.pdbx_description
1 polymer ?
#
loop_
_entity_poly.entity_id
_entity_poly.type
_entity_poly.pdbx_seq_one_letter_code
_entity_poly.pdbx_strand_id
1 'polypeptide(L)'
;MLRKTLLGLSKAIPINPRVVAAQYAVRGLIPMRADEIKKALATPEGRAKYPFSSLVYCNIGNPQALEQAPLTFFRQVMSLIDAPFLLENEQVTSQYPADAVARAREYLGHIGKGTGAYTDSAGYAFAREIVARRIDERDHGAQ
;
A
#
# COMPACT_ATOMS: atom_id res chain seq x y z
N MET A 1 34.00 2.18 -23.58
CA MET A 1 34.03 1.38 -24.82
C MET A 1 32.74 0.56 -24.96
N LEU A 2 31.56 1.19 -24.87
CA LEU A 2 30.26 0.51 -24.85
C LEU A 2 29.38 1.05 -25.98
N ARG A 3 29.58 0.53 -27.19
CA ARG A 3 28.63 0.61 -28.31
C ARG A 3 28.75 -0.69 -29.09
N LYS A 4 27.59 -1.36 -29.28
CA LYS A 4 27.30 -2.66 -29.93
C LYS A 4 26.68 -3.58 -28.87
N THR A 5 25.45 -4.08 -28.98
CA THR A 5 24.67 -4.44 -30.17
C THR A 5 23.20 -4.55 -29.75
N LEU A 6 22.28 -3.89 -30.44
CA LEU A 6 20.85 -4.23 -30.45
C LEU A 6 20.31 -3.83 -31.84
N LEU A 7 20.62 -4.70 -32.81
CA LEU A 7 19.99 -4.72 -34.13
C LEU A 7 18.89 -5.77 -34.06
N GLY A 8 17.64 -5.36 -34.29
CA GLY A 8 16.52 -6.26 -34.54
C GLY A 8 15.29 -5.96 -33.68
N LEU A 9 14.34 -5.25 -34.30
CA LEU A 9 13.00 -4.88 -33.83
C LEU A 9 12.87 -3.61 -32.96
N SER A 10 12.27 -2.60 -33.61
CA SER A 10 11.22 -1.69 -33.16
C SER A 10 11.56 -0.23 -33.45
N LYS A 11 10.64 0.50 -34.10
CA LYS A 11 10.66 1.96 -34.16
C LYS A 11 10.97 2.46 -32.76
N ALA A 12 12.05 3.24 -32.60
CA ALA A 12 12.33 3.92 -31.35
C ALA A 12 11.08 4.74 -30.98
N ILE A 13 10.33 4.27 -29.99
CA ILE A 13 9.17 5.00 -29.50
C ILE A 13 9.75 6.31 -28.94
N PRO A 14 9.31 7.48 -29.43
CA PRO A 14 9.80 8.73 -28.88
C PRO A 14 9.32 8.85 -27.43
N ILE A 15 10.23 8.61 -26.49
CA ILE A 15 9.98 8.76 -25.05
C ILE A 15 10.35 10.20 -24.68
N ASN A 16 9.51 10.84 -23.85
CA ASN A 16 9.79 12.16 -23.31
C ASN A 16 11.17 12.17 -22.59
N PRO A 17 12.13 13.03 -22.98
CA PRO A 17 13.46 13.09 -22.36
C PRO A 17 13.43 13.30 -20.84
N ARG A 18 12.38 13.93 -20.31
CA ARG A 18 12.19 14.11 -18.85
C ARG A 18 11.97 12.78 -18.13
N VAL A 19 11.31 11.81 -18.77
CA VAL A 19 11.13 10.45 -18.22
C VAL A 19 12.46 9.70 -18.21
N VAL A 20 13.24 9.85 -19.27
CA VAL A 20 14.59 9.24 -19.37
C VAL A 20 15.54 9.82 -18.32
N ALA A 21 15.43 11.12 -18.03
CA ALA A 21 16.25 11.79 -17.03
C ALA A 21 15.77 11.59 -15.59
N ALA A 22 14.52 11.18 -15.37
CA ALA A 22 13.95 11.02 -14.03
C ALA A 22 14.63 9.86 -13.28
N GLN A 23 14.95 10.08 -12.00
CA GLN A 23 15.57 9.08 -11.14
C GLN A 23 14.75 8.88 -9.86
N TYR A 24 14.55 7.62 -9.47
CA TYR A 24 13.87 7.24 -8.24
C TYR A 24 14.63 6.13 -7.52
N ALA A 25 15.60 6.52 -6.69
CA ALA A 25 16.57 5.60 -6.09
C ALA A 25 15.95 4.57 -5.14
N VAL A 26 14.84 4.91 -4.45
CA VAL A 26 14.14 4.03 -3.48
C VAL A 26 13.69 2.71 -4.11
N ARG A 27 13.42 2.70 -5.41
CA ARG A 27 13.13 1.50 -6.23
C ARG A 27 14.06 1.42 -7.46
N GLY A 28 15.31 1.86 -7.30
CA GLY A 28 16.30 1.91 -8.36
C GLY A 28 17.20 0.67 -8.43
N LEU A 29 18.46 0.88 -8.82
CA LEU A 29 19.42 -0.19 -9.11
C LEU A 29 19.67 -1.15 -7.94
N ILE A 30 19.75 -0.64 -6.70
CA ILE A 30 20.03 -1.49 -5.53
C ILE A 30 18.88 -2.47 -5.26
N PRO A 31 17.60 -2.03 -5.11
CA PRO A 31 16.47 -2.96 -4.99
C PRO A 31 16.33 -3.92 -6.17
N MET A 32 16.57 -3.46 -7.40
CA MET A 32 16.54 -4.34 -8.59
C MET A 32 17.60 -5.46 -8.48
N ARG A 33 18.82 -5.11 -8.07
CA ARG A 33 19.88 -6.09 -7.84
C ARG A 33 19.55 -7.02 -6.66
N ALA A 34 18.94 -6.50 -5.60
CA ALA A 34 18.47 -7.30 -4.48
C ALA A 34 17.42 -8.33 -4.95
N ASP A 35 16.49 -7.97 -5.84
CA ASP A 35 15.50 -8.89 -6.39
C ASP A 35 16.13 -9.98 -7.27
N GLU A 36 17.17 -9.67 -8.04
CA GLU A 36 17.95 -10.67 -8.77
C GLU A 36 18.64 -11.65 -7.81
N ILE A 37 19.23 -11.14 -6.73
CA ILE A 37 19.86 -11.96 -5.69
C ILE A 37 18.81 -12.82 -5.00
N LYS A 38 17.64 -12.28 -4.65
CA LYS A 38 16.52 -13.01 -4.04
C LYS A 38 16.09 -14.19 -4.93
N LYS A 39 15.98 -13.98 -6.24
CA LYS A 39 15.68 -15.05 -7.21
C LYS A 39 16.81 -16.07 -7.27
N ALA A 40 18.07 -15.64 -7.25
CA ALA A 40 19.21 -16.56 -7.25
C ALA A 40 19.25 -17.42 -5.98
N LEU A 41 18.99 -16.87 -4.80
CA LEU A 41 18.94 -17.60 -3.53
C LEU A 41 17.88 -18.72 -3.50
N ALA A 42 16.89 -18.69 -4.41
CA ALA A 42 15.94 -19.78 -4.56
C ALA A 42 16.58 -21.06 -5.14
N THR A 43 17.72 -20.97 -5.83
CA THR A 43 18.42 -22.13 -6.42
C THR A 43 19.61 -22.60 -5.56
N PRO A 44 20.02 -23.88 -5.65
CA PRO A 44 21.21 -24.37 -4.94
C PRO A 44 22.49 -23.62 -5.32
N GLU A 45 22.67 -23.31 -6.61
CA GLU A 45 23.85 -22.61 -7.13
C GLU A 45 23.92 -21.19 -6.58
N GLY A 46 22.78 -20.50 -6.51
CA GLY A 46 22.72 -19.18 -5.90
C GLY A 46 22.97 -19.20 -4.39
N ARG A 47 22.48 -20.22 -3.67
CA ARG A 47 22.80 -20.41 -2.24
C ARG A 47 24.27 -20.70 -1.99
N ALA A 48 24.95 -21.41 -2.89
CA ALA A 48 26.39 -21.63 -2.80
C ALA A 48 27.20 -20.37 -3.15
N LYS A 49 26.65 -19.47 -3.98
CA LYS A 49 27.31 -18.25 -4.46
C LYS A 49 27.36 -17.13 -3.43
N TYR A 50 26.31 -16.94 -2.63
CA TYR A 50 26.20 -15.82 -1.69
C TYR A 50 26.48 -16.28 -0.25
N PRO A 51 27.12 -15.44 0.59
CA PRO A 51 27.43 -15.79 1.97
C PRO A 51 26.23 -15.66 2.94
N PHE A 52 25.01 -15.56 2.43
CA PHE A 52 23.77 -15.37 3.19
C PHE A 52 22.62 -16.14 2.52
N SER A 53 21.59 -16.50 3.29
CA SER A 53 20.45 -17.30 2.83
C SER A 53 19.19 -16.48 2.52
N SER A 54 19.14 -15.23 2.97
CA SER A 54 17.98 -14.33 2.79
C SER A 54 18.42 -12.88 2.68
N LEU A 55 17.48 -12.01 2.30
CA LEU A 55 17.67 -10.57 2.19
C LEU A 55 16.70 -9.84 3.12
N VAL A 56 17.18 -8.78 3.76
CA VAL A 56 16.36 -7.85 4.52
C VAL A 56 16.31 -6.51 3.77
N TYR A 57 15.10 -6.07 3.43
CA TYR A 57 14.90 -4.84 2.67
C TYR A 57 14.81 -3.64 3.61
N CYS A 58 15.94 -2.97 3.83
CA CYS A 58 16.03 -1.74 4.64
C CYS A 58 15.96 -0.45 3.80
N ASN A 59 15.49 -0.53 2.55
CA ASN A 59 15.50 0.59 1.60
C ASN A 59 14.20 1.38 1.52
N ILE A 60 13.08 0.86 2.07
CA ILE A 60 11.76 1.49 2.00
C ILE A 60 11.06 1.36 3.35
N GLY A 61 10.36 2.41 3.78
CA GLY A 61 9.48 2.36 4.94
C GLY A 61 8.26 1.49 4.66
N ASN A 62 8.42 0.17 4.76
CA ASN A 62 7.36 -0.82 4.62
C ASN A 62 7.28 -1.72 5.87
N PRO A 63 6.76 -1.19 7.00
CA PRO A 63 6.85 -1.87 8.28
C PRO A 63 6.17 -3.24 8.32
N GLN A 64 5.03 -3.39 7.62
CA GLN A 64 4.32 -4.68 7.58
C GLN A 64 5.09 -5.75 6.79
N ALA A 65 5.97 -5.37 5.86
CA ALA A 65 6.91 -6.32 5.23
C ALA A 65 8.05 -6.76 6.16
N LEU A 66 8.25 -6.04 7.26
CA LEU A 66 9.16 -6.36 8.36
C LEU A 66 8.38 -6.78 9.61
N GLU A 67 7.27 -7.51 9.40
CA GLU A 67 6.50 -8.19 10.46
C GLU A 67 5.80 -7.27 11.46
N GLN A 68 5.68 -5.96 11.20
CA GLN A 68 4.79 -5.12 12.01
C GLN A 68 3.35 -5.65 11.88
N ALA A 69 2.77 -6.13 12.98
CA ALA A 69 1.38 -6.57 13.02
C ALA A 69 0.44 -5.40 12.65
N PRO A 70 -0.57 -5.64 11.79
CA PRO A 70 -1.57 -4.62 11.50
C PRO A 70 -2.41 -4.33 12.74
N LEU A 71 -2.84 -3.08 12.90
CA LEU A 71 -3.75 -2.70 13.97
C LEU A 71 -5.14 -3.30 13.73
N THR A 72 -5.61 -4.10 14.69
CA THR A 72 -6.82 -4.92 14.58
C THR A 72 -8.08 -4.09 14.32
N PHE A 73 -8.26 -2.99 15.04
CA PHE A 73 -9.43 -2.12 14.91
C PHE A 73 -9.66 -1.65 13.47
N PHE A 74 -8.60 -1.20 12.79
CA PHE A 74 -8.73 -0.74 11.40
C PHE A 74 -9.09 -1.88 10.45
N ARG A 75 -8.51 -3.07 10.65
CA ARG A 75 -8.85 -4.25 9.83
C ARG A 75 -10.31 -4.67 10.01
N GLN A 76 -10.82 -4.60 11.24
CA GLN A 76 -12.20 -4.92 11.59
C GLN A 76 -13.21 -3.93 10.98
N VAL A 77 -12.94 -2.62 11.05
CA VAL A 77 -13.81 -1.62 10.42
C VAL A 77 -13.79 -1.79 8.91
N MET A 78 -12.61 -1.94 8.30
CA MET A 78 -12.47 -2.11 6.85
C MET A 78 -13.20 -3.36 6.32
N SER A 79 -13.11 -4.50 7.02
CA SER A 79 -13.79 -5.72 6.58
C SER A 79 -15.32 -5.56 6.57
N LEU A 80 -15.88 -4.83 7.53
CA LEU A 80 -17.33 -4.60 7.62
C LEU A 80 -17.83 -3.58 6.59
N ILE A 81 -17.03 -2.58 6.21
CA ILE A 81 -17.42 -1.62 5.16
C ILE A 81 -17.27 -2.20 3.75
N ASP A 82 -16.33 -3.12 3.52
CA ASP A 82 -16.15 -3.78 2.22
C ASP A 82 -17.16 -4.93 2.01
N ALA A 83 -17.65 -5.54 3.10
CA ALA A 83 -18.69 -6.56 3.09
C ALA A 83 -19.90 -6.12 3.95
N PRO A 84 -20.65 -5.08 3.55
CA PRO A 84 -21.69 -4.49 4.39
C PRO A 84 -22.85 -5.44 4.71
N PHE A 85 -23.08 -6.47 3.90
CA PHE A 85 -24.07 -7.53 4.18
C PHE A 85 -23.76 -8.30 5.48
N LEU A 86 -22.51 -8.30 5.96
CA LEU A 86 -22.13 -8.90 7.24
C LEU A 86 -22.73 -8.17 8.45
N LEU A 87 -23.06 -6.88 8.28
CA LEU A 87 -23.70 -6.07 9.33
C LEU A 87 -25.17 -6.44 9.57
N GLU A 88 -25.78 -7.22 8.69
CA GLU A 88 -27.15 -7.73 8.84
C GLU A 88 -27.21 -9.04 9.62
N ASN A 89 -26.05 -9.69 9.84
CA ASN A 89 -25.95 -10.96 10.55
C ASN A 89 -25.44 -10.76 11.99
N GLU A 90 -26.34 -10.89 12.96
CA GLU A 90 -26.02 -10.71 14.38
C GLU A 90 -24.93 -11.67 14.87
N GLN A 91 -24.93 -12.92 14.38
CA GLN A 91 -23.90 -13.92 14.73
C GLN A 91 -22.51 -13.48 14.25
N VAL A 92 -22.42 -12.76 13.14
CA VAL A 92 -21.15 -12.20 12.66
C VAL A 92 -20.79 -10.97 13.49
N THR A 93 -21.70 -10.01 13.65
CA THR A 93 -21.40 -8.76 14.37
C THR A 93 -21.04 -8.98 15.84
N SER A 94 -21.55 -10.04 16.48
CA SER A 94 -21.19 -10.40 17.85
C SER A 94 -19.73 -10.88 18.02
N GLN A 95 -19.05 -11.20 16.91
CA GLN A 95 -17.62 -11.54 16.90
C GLN A 95 -16.71 -10.30 16.80
N TYR A 96 -17.29 -9.11 16.61
CA TYR A 96 -16.55 -7.86 16.50
C TYR A 96 -16.70 -7.02 17.76
N PRO A 97 -15.69 -6.21 18.12
CA PRO A 97 -15.86 -5.14 19.09
C PRO A 97 -17.01 -4.21 18.72
N ALA A 98 -17.82 -3.82 19.71
CA ALA A 98 -19.01 -3.00 19.48
C ALA A 98 -18.68 -1.64 18.83
N ASP A 99 -17.54 -1.06 19.18
CA ASP A 99 -17.03 0.20 18.61
C ASP A 99 -16.60 0.05 17.14
N ALA A 100 -16.04 -1.10 16.75
CA ALA A 100 -15.73 -1.39 15.35
C ALA A 100 -17.00 -1.51 14.49
N VAL A 101 -18.02 -2.22 14.99
CA VAL A 101 -19.33 -2.34 14.33
C VAL A 101 -19.99 -0.96 14.22
N ALA A 102 -20.00 -0.19 15.31
CA ALA A 102 -20.56 1.16 15.32
C ALA A 102 -19.86 2.07 14.31
N ARG A 103 -18.53 2.03 14.24
CA ARG A 103 -17.75 2.82 13.29
C ARG A 103 -18.03 2.43 11.84
N ALA A 104 -18.15 1.13 11.55
CA ALA A 104 -18.49 0.67 10.21
C ALA A 104 -19.87 1.17 9.76
N ARG A 105 -20.88 1.10 10.65
CA ARG A 105 -22.22 1.64 10.38
C ARG A 105 -22.22 3.16 10.17
N GLU A 106 -21.49 3.90 11.01
CA GLU A 106 -21.30 5.36 10.87
C GLU A 106 -20.73 5.69 9.49
N TYR A 107 -19.62 5.05 9.10
CA TYR A 107 -18.97 5.31 7.82
C TYR A 107 -19.84 4.93 6.63
N LEU A 108 -20.54 3.79 6.67
CA LEU A 108 -21.48 3.41 5.61
C LEU A 108 -22.65 4.40 5.49
N GLY A 109 -23.09 5.00 6.60
CA GLY A 109 -24.09 6.08 6.58
C GLY A 109 -23.66 7.30 5.74
N HIS A 110 -22.36 7.58 5.68
CA HIS A 110 -21.79 8.64 4.84
C HIS A 110 -21.41 8.17 3.43
N ILE A 111 -20.94 6.93 3.27
CA ILE A 111 -20.50 6.35 1.99
C ILE A 111 -21.69 6.01 1.08
N GLY A 112 -22.79 5.52 1.65
CA GLY A 112 -23.95 5.03 0.93
C GLY A 112 -23.86 3.53 0.63
N LYS A 113 -24.17 3.11 -0.60
CA LYS A 113 -24.40 1.69 -0.94
C LYS A 113 -23.14 0.81 -0.98
N GLY A 114 -21.94 1.39 -0.89
CA GLY A 114 -20.69 0.63 -0.83
C GLY A 114 -19.46 1.44 -1.22
N THR A 115 -18.29 0.84 -1.08
CA THR A 115 -16.96 1.46 -1.28
C THR A 115 -16.47 1.45 -2.74
N GLY A 116 -17.29 0.98 -3.69
CA GLY A 116 -16.86 0.76 -5.08
C GLY A 116 -17.08 1.93 -6.05
N ALA A 117 -17.89 2.93 -5.70
CA ALA A 117 -18.14 4.08 -6.56
C ALA A 117 -17.05 5.15 -6.42
N TYR A 118 -16.91 6.00 -7.44
CA TYR A 118 -16.05 7.16 -7.33
C TYR A 118 -16.51 8.11 -6.22
N THR A 119 -15.53 8.72 -5.57
CA THR A 119 -15.73 9.85 -4.67
C THR A 119 -15.43 11.15 -5.41
N ASP A 120 -15.67 12.30 -4.77
CA ASP A 120 -15.08 13.56 -5.23
C ASP A 120 -13.56 13.42 -5.37
N SER A 121 -12.93 14.19 -6.25
CA SER A 121 -11.47 14.06 -6.49
C SER A 121 -10.62 14.30 -5.24
N ALA A 122 -11.14 15.01 -4.25
CA ALA A 122 -10.50 15.23 -2.95
C ALA A 122 -10.75 14.10 -1.93
N GLY A 123 -11.63 13.14 -2.24
CA GLY A 123 -12.10 12.09 -1.34
C GLY A 123 -13.40 12.46 -0.60
N TYR A 124 -13.94 11.48 0.14
CA TYR A 124 -15.18 11.64 0.92
C TYR A 124 -15.13 12.85 1.85
N ALA A 125 -16.18 13.69 1.82
CA ALA A 125 -16.27 14.89 2.65
C ALA A 125 -16.16 14.58 4.16
N PHE A 126 -16.93 13.59 4.66
CA PHE A 126 -16.91 13.21 6.07
C PHE A 126 -15.51 12.75 6.55
N ALA A 127 -14.76 12.06 5.70
CA ALA A 127 -13.40 11.63 6.02
C ALA A 127 -12.45 12.84 6.14
N ARG A 128 -12.58 13.82 5.23
CA ARG A 128 -11.82 15.07 5.30
C ARG A 128 -12.17 15.89 6.54
N GLU A 129 -13.44 15.96 6.93
CA GLU A 129 -13.88 16.63 8.15
C GLU A 129 -13.30 15.96 9.41
N ILE A 130 -13.29 14.62 9.46
CA ILE A 130 -12.65 13.88 10.56
C ILE A 130 -11.16 14.22 10.64
N VAL A 131 -10.45 14.23 9.51
CA VAL A 131 -9.02 14.58 9.47
C VAL A 131 -8.78 16.01 9.94
N ALA A 132 -9.54 16.98 9.41
CA ALA A 132 -9.43 18.39 9.80
C ALA A 132 -9.62 18.57 11.31
N ARG A 133 -10.71 18.02 11.86
CA ARG A 133 -10.99 18.05 13.30
C ARG A 133 -9.86 17.44 14.13
N ARG A 134 -9.29 16.30 13.71
CA ARG A 134 -8.19 15.66 14.46
C ARG A 134 -6.88 16.44 14.40
N ILE A 135 -6.63 17.17 13.31
CA ILE A 135 -5.50 18.10 13.23
C ILE A 135 -5.74 19.26 14.19
N ASP A 136 -6.92 19.86 14.18
CA ASP A 136 -7.27 20.98 15.07
C ASP A 136 -7.17 20.58 16.55
N GLU A 137 -7.67 19.40 16.92
CA GLU A 137 -7.56 18.86 18.28
C GLU A 137 -6.11 18.61 18.71
N ARG A 138 -5.28 18.06 17.82
CA ARG A 138 -3.85 17.82 18.06
C ARG A 138 -3.10 19.13 18.26
N ASP A 139 -3.45 20.15 17.47
CA ASP A 139 -2.75 21.44 17.42
C ASP A 139 -3.37 22.50 18.36
N HIS A 140 -4.36 22.11 19.18
CA HIS A 140 -5.04 22.97 20.16
C HIS A 140 -5.76 24.19 19.56
N GLY A 141 -6.30 24.05 18.34
CA GLY A 141 -6.99 25.13 17.64
C GLY A 141 -6.01 26.17 17.11
N ALA A 142 -5.45 25.92 15.93
CA ALA A 142 -4.73 26.94 15.20
C ALA A 142 -5.71 28.09 14.85
N GLN A 143 -5.58 29.21 15.55
CA GLN A 143 -6.22 30.48 15.18
C GLN A 143 -5.53 31.06 13.94
#